data_AF-A0A7V7Z6H8-F1
#
_entry.id   AF-A0A7V7Z6H8-F1
#
_cell.length_a   1.000
_cell.length_b   1.000
_cell.length_c   1.000
_cell.angle_alpha   90.00
_cell.angle_beta   90.00
_cell.angle_gamma   90.00
#
_symmetry.space_group_name_H-M   'P 1'
#
loop_
_entity.id
_entity.type
_entity.pdbx_description
1 polymer ?
#
loop_
_entity_poly.entity_id
_entity_poly.type
_entity_poly.pdbx_seq_one_letter_code
_entity_poly.pdbx_strand_id
1 'polypeptide(L)'
;MCQSAQNHRKIMNDYFAFIDESGNHDLDTSKDGASSYFLILAILVSAEHASTLANEIEKIRLKYFGLGEIKSSSTKDKKRSEIISELKLLDFRFYALAIDKKRISKDTGLKYKKSFIKFTNGILYEKLFRAAENLTIYADGHGSSEFMESFEKYINENHGPDLFSTSKIEMVDSRNNVMVQLADFLVGTVAKVYENKATGEAKKNFLEFLRQKRISIDEWPPHFEIDPLGTAVSDEVDSEISKISLRTASHFLKENIDNYDTEVAIQHATLSYLLFQARFPMLEKFTTTNEILEHLSEQGFNGITKQYLRSNVIAKLRDHDVIIASSTKGYKIPTTYSDITGFADLVDGITMPLLGRLKKADELFALGSAGKIKVLDEQRFKSLKNLVDNII
;
A
#
# COMPACT_ATOMS: atom_id res chain seq x y z
N MET A 1 -20.18 -39.40 29.55
CA MET A 1 -18.93 -38.64 29.47
C MET A 1 -18.13 -39.18 28.29
N CYS A 2 -18.08 -38.43 27.19
CA CYS A 2 -17.05 -38.45 26.15
C CYS A 2 -17.56 -37.57 25.01
N GLN A 3 -17.26 -36.27 25.07
CA GLN A 3 -17.40 -35.38 23.93
C GLN A 3 -16.28 -35.71 22.94
N SER A 4 -16.69 -36.07 21.72
CA SER A 4 -15.84 -36.18 20.55
C SER A 4 -15.26 -34.81 20.20
N ALA A 5 -13.94 -34.70 20.27
CA ALA A 5 -13.19 -33.55 19.76
C ALA A 5 -13.39 -33.43 18.24
N GLN A 6 -14.11 -32.40 17.81
CA GLN A 6 -14.09 -31.96 16.41
C GLN A 6 -12.81 -31.19 16.15
N ASN A 7 -11.88 -31.86 15.46
CA ASN A 7 -10.71 -31.27 14.83
C ASN A 7 -11.13 -30.07 13.95
N HIS A 8 -10.80 -28.86 14.39
CA HIS A 8 -10.71 -27.70 13.52
C HIS A 8 -9.42 -27.85 12.69
N ARG A 9 -9.50 -28.50 11.52
CA ARG A 9 -8.47 -28.37 10.48
C ARG A 9 -8.54 -26.93 9.96
N LYS A 10 -7.66 -26.05 10.46
CA LYS A 10 -7.30 -24.79 9.79
C LYS A 10 -6.86 -25.21 8.37
N ILE A 11 -7.56 -24.75 7.33
CA ILE A 11 -7.14 -25.01 5.94
C ILE A 11 -5.77 -24.34 5.80
N MET A 12 -4.71 -25.14 5.64
CA MET A 12 -3.36 -24.66 5.38
C MET A 12 -3.35 -24.16 3.93
N ASN A 13 -3.36 -22.85 3.73
CA ASN A 13 -3.19 -22.26 2.40
C ASN A 13 -1.69 -22.14 2.14
N ASP A 14 -1.18 -22.98 1.25
CA ASP A 14 0.19 -22.86 0.75
C ASP A 14 0.24 -21.74 -0.30
N TYR A 15 1.18 -20.82 -0.15
CA TYR A 15 1.41 -19.73 -1.09
C TYR A 15 2.74 -19.89 -1.79
N PHE A 16 2.80 -19.43 -3.04
CA PHE A 16 4.02 -19.30 -3.81
C PHE A 16 4.37 -17.81 -3.94
N ALA A 17 5.64 -17.47 -3.70
CA ALA A 17 6.22 -16.16 -3.96
C ALA A 17 7.20 -16.25 -5.11
N PHE A 18 7.03 -15.45 -6.17
CA PHE A 18 8.03 -15.31 -7.24
C PHE A 18 8.75 -13.99 -7.08
N ILE A 19 10.06 -14.02 -6.83
CA ILE A 19 10.83 -12.83 -6.45
C ILE A 19 11.85 -12.48 -7.53
N ASP A 20 11.93 -11.20 -7.84
CA ASP A 20 13.04 -10.63 -8.62
C ASP A 20 13.44 -9.22 -8.15
N GLU A 21 14.63 -8.79 -8.53
CA GLU A 21 15.23 -7.50 -8.15
C GLU A 21 15.57 -6.62 -9.35
N SER A 22 15.62 -5.30 -9.14
CA SER A 22 16.08 -4.34 -10.14
C SER A 22 16.94 -3.25 -9.50
N GLY A 23 18.02 -2.91 -10.18
CA GLY A 23 18.99 -1.90 -9.75
C GLY A 23 20.24 -2.49 -9.16
N ASN A 24 21.23 -1.65 -8.86
CA ASN A 24 22.48 -2.09 -8.23
C ASN A 24 22.53 -1.73 -6.75
N HIS A 25 23.36 -2.45 -6.00
CA HIS A 25 23.52 -2.25 -4.54
C HIS A 25 24.48 -1.11 -4.19
N ASP A 26 25.13 -0.49 -5.19
CA ASP A 26 26.07 0.60 -4.96
C ASP A 26 25.31 1.88 -4.56
N LEU A 27 25.69 2.47 -3.42
CA LEU A 27 25.13 3.74 -2.95
C LEU A 27 25.57 4.94 -3.79
N ASP A 28 26.61 4.78 -4.61
CA ASP A 28 27.07 5.85 -5.50
C ASP A 28 26.22 5.91 -6.77
N THR A 29 25.22 6.79 -6.75
CA THR A 29 24.30 7.03 -7.88
C THR A 29 24.86 8.02 -8.91
N SER A 30 26.11 8.48 -8.75
CA SER A 30 26.71 9.49 -9.65
C SER A 30 27.36 8.89 -10.90
N LYS A 31 27.57 7.56 -10.92
CA LYS A 31 28.15 6.84 -12.05
C LYS A 31 27.11 6.58 -13.13
N ASP A 32 27.53 6.66 -14.39
CA ASP A 32 26.69 6.37 -15.53
C ASP A 32 26.20 4.90 -15.47
N GLY A 33 24.88 4.70 -15.52
CA GLY A 33 24.24 3.39 -15.32
C GLY A 33 23.90 3.02 -13.87
N ALA A 34 24.21 3.85 -12.86
CA ALA A 34 23.81 3.60 -11.48
C ALA A 34 22.32 3.93 -11.25
N SER A 35 21.56 2.94 -10.75
CA SER A 35 20.16 3.15 -10.39
C SER A 35 20.05 4.07 -9.17
N SER A 36 19.00 4.89 -9.09
CA SER A 36 18.74 5.67 -7.85
C SER A 36 18.04 4.80 -6.80
N TYR A 37 17.31 3.79 -7.27
CA TYR A 37 16.60 2.84 -6.42
C TYR A 37 17.20 1.45 -6.55
N PHE A 38 17.10 0.68 -5.46
CA PHE A 38 17.19 -0.78 -5.50
C PHE A 38 15.81 -1.33 -5.14
N LEU A 39 15.23 -2.10 -6.06
CA LEU A 39 13.85 -2.57 -5.98
C LEU A 39 13.83 -4.07 -5.86
N ILE A 40 12.99 -4.59 -4.97
CA ILE A 40 12.68 -6.00 -4.89
C ILE A 40 11.17 -6.14 -5.04
N LEU A 41 10.72 -7.13 -5.81
CA LEU A 41 9.31 -7.42 -6.00
C LEU A 41 9.05 -8.89 -5.78
N ALA A 42 7.99 -9.21 -5.05
CA ALA A 42 7.50 -10.55 -4.82
C ALA A 42 6.04 -10.68 -5.30
N ILE A 43 5.79 -11.53 -6.28
CA ILE A 43 4.43 -11.88 -6.72
C ILE A 43 3.91 -12.97 -5.80
N LEU A 44 2.75 -12.77 -5.19
CA LEU A 44 2.12 -13.73 -4.28
C LEU A 44 0.89 -14.37 -4.93
N VAL A 45 0.85 -15.70 -4.92
CA VAL A 45 -0.22 -16.50 -5.53
C VAL A 45 -0.48 -17.73 -4.66
N SER A 46 -1.74 -18.14 -4.50
CA SER A 46 -2.05 -19.42 -3.84
C SER A 46 -1.59 -20.60 -4.71
N ALA A 47 -1.12 -21.68 -4.08
CA ALA A 47 -0.62 -22.85 -4.79
C ALA A 47 -1.65 -23.46 -5.77
N GLU A 48 -2.94 -23.38 -5.43
CA GLU A 48 -4.06 -23.82 -6.28
C GLU A 48 -4.20 -23.03 -7.59
N HIS A 49 -3.86 -21.73 -7.59
CA HIS A 49 -4.03 -20.85 -8.74
C HIS A 49 -2.76 -20.66 -9.55
N ALA A 50 -1.59 -21.02 -9.01
CA ALA A 50 -0.29 -20.80 -9.64
C ALA A 50 -0.17 -21.43 -11.04
N SER A 51 -0.65 -22.66 -11.23
CA SER A 51 -0.60 -23.34 -12.54
C SER A 51 -1.50 -22.68 -13.59
N THR A 52 -2.68 -22.23 -13.18
CA THR A 52 -3.63 -21.54 -14.07
C THR A 52 -3.07 -20.19 -14.50
N LEU A 53 -2.53 -19.43 -13.54
CA LEU A 53 -1.88 -18.16 -13.83
C LEU A 53 -0.68 -18.33 -14.76
N ALA A 54 0.20 -19.30 -14.50
CA ALA A 54 1.35 -19.58 -15.35
C ALA A 54 0.94 -19.85 -16.81
N ASN A 55 -0.15 -20.61 -17.03
CA ASN A 55 -0.67 -20.86 -18.38
C ASN A 55 -1.20 -19.59 -19.07
N GLU A 56 -1.86 -18.68 -18.34
CA GLU A 56 -2.31 -17.41 -18.91
C GLU A 56 -1.14 -16.47 -19.23
N ILE A 57 -0.13 -16.41 -18.37
CA ILE A 57 1.10 -15.65 -18.64
C ILE A 57 1.85 -16.23 -19.83
N GLU A 58 1.88 -17.55 -19.99
CA GLU A 58 2.50 -18.21 -21.14
C GLU A 58 1.83 -17.81 -22.46
N LYS A 59 0.50 -17.68 -22.49
CA LYS A 59 -0.23 -17.14 -23.66
C LYS A 59 0.21 -15.71 -23.97
N ILE A 60 0.37 -14.87 -22.95
CA ILE A 60 0.87 -13.49 -23.11
C ILE A 60 2.31 -13.51 -23.64
N ARG A 61 3.18 -14.38 -23.10
CA ARG A 61 4.55 -14.55 -23.59
C ARG A 61 4.55 -14.91 -25.07
N LEU A 62 3.81 -15.94 -25.46
CA LEU A 62 3.71 -16.38 -26.86
C LEU A 62 3.19 -15.27 -27.78
N LYS A 63 2.18 -14.51 -27.34
CA LYS A 63 1.60 -13.40 -28.12
C LYS A 63 2.60 -12.26 -28.36
N TYR A 64 3.34 -11.87 -27.34
CA TYR A 64 4.18 -10.67 -27.41
C TYR A 64 5.66 -10.94 -27.68
N PHE A 65 6.16 -12.13 -27.33
CA PHE A 65 7.58 -12.51 -27.39
C PHE A 65 7.82 -13.81 -28.16
N GLY A 66 6.78 -14.56 -28.52
CA GLY A 66 6.91 -15.83 -29.24
C GLY A 66 7.65 -16.89 -28.42
N LEU A 67 8.72 -17.43 -29.00
CA LEU A 67 9.64 -18.36 -28.33
C LEU A 67 10.65 -17.65 -27.42
N GLY A 68 10.67 -16.31 -27.42
CA GLY A 68 11.54 -15.52 -26.54
C GLY A 68 10.96 -15.36 -25.13
N GLU A 69 11.86 -15.06 -24.19
CA GLU A 69 11.55 -14.77 -22.79
C GLU A 69 10.89 -13.38 -22.61
N ILE A 70 10.08 -13.22 -21.57
CA ILE A 70 9.62 -11.89 -21.14
C ILE A 70 10.80 -11.19 -20.47
N LYS A 71 11.52 -10.36 -21.22
CA LYS A 71 12.65 -9.59 -20.70
C LYS A 71 12.30 -8.11 -20.52
N SER A 72 12.28 -7.65 -19.28
CA SER A 72 11.86 -6.29 -18.91
C SER A 72 12.70 -5.21 -19.61
N SER A 73 14.02 -5.36 -19.57
CA SER A 73 14.98 -4.42 -20.18
C SER A 73 14.80 -4.22 -21.69
N SER A 74 14.30 -5.24 -22.40
CA SER A 74 14.06 -5.19 -23.84
C SER A 74 12.68 -4.62 -24.23
N THR A 75 11.79 -4.39 -23.25
CA THR A 75 10.38 -4.07 -23.51
C THR A 75 10.12 -2.56 -23.46
N LYS A 76 9.84 -1.98 -24.64
CA LYS A 76 9.47 -0.57 -24.83
C LYS A 76 8.11 -0.23 -24.18
N ASP A 77 7.90 1.05 -23.84
CA ASP A 77 6.75 1.51 -23.04
C ASP A 77 5.38 1.24 -23.68
N LYS A 78 5.28 1.35 -25.01
CA LYS A 78 4.04 1.02 -25.74
C LYS A 78 3.67 -0.46 -25.57
N LYS A 79 4.61 -1.35 -25.89
CA LYS A 79 4.45 -2.81 -25.71
C LYS A 79 4.19 -3.17 -24.25
N ARG A 80 4.87 -2.48 -23.31
CA ARG A 80 4.68 -2.65 -21.86
C ARG A 80 3.25 -2.30 -21.44
N SER A 81 2.69 -1.20 -21.96
CA SER A 81 1.31 -0.78 -21.68
C SER A 81 0.27 -1.79 -22.20
N GLU A 82 0.51 -2.37 -23.37
CA GLU A 82 -0.35 -3.41 -23.95
C GLU A 82 -0.33 -4.68 -23.08
N ILE A 83 0.87 -5.16 -22.70
CA ILE A 83 1.02 -6.33 -21.81
C ILE A 83 0.35 -6.09 -20.46
N ILE A 84 0.58 -4.92 -19.84
CA ILE A 84 -0.01 -4.54 -18.56
C ILE A 84 -1.53 -4.54 -18.60
N SER A 85 -2.13 -4.16 -19.73
CA SER A 85 -3.59 -4.15 -19.90
C SER A 85 -4.18 -5.57 -19.85
N GLU A 86 -3.46 -6.57 -20.35
CA GLU A 86 -3.86 -7.98 -20.25
C GLU A 86 -3.58 -8.54 -18.85
N LEU A 87 -2.41 -8.25 -18.27
CA LEU A 87 -2.07 -8.64 -16.90
C LEU A 87 -3.07 -8.09 -15.86
N LYS A 88 -3.67 -6.93 -16.13
CA LYS A 88 -4.70 -6.31 -15.29
C LYS A 88 -5.89 -7.26 -15.04
N LEU A 89 -6.19 -8.15 -15.98
CA LEU A 89 -7.32 -9.09 -15.94
C LEU A 89 -7.02 -10.39 -15.18
N LEU A 90 -5.74 -10.70 -14.94
CA LEU A 90 -5.33 -11.97 -14.31
C LEU A 90 -5.33 -11.87 -12.79
N ASP A 91 -5.61 -12.97 -12.09
CA ASP A 91 -5.67 -12.97 -10.63
C ASP A 91 -4.29 -13.21 -10.00
N PHE A 92 -3.62 -12.11 -9.67
CA PHE A 92 -2.38 -12.09 -8.91
C PHE A 92 -2.21 -10.74 -8.24
N ARG A 93 -1.40 -10.72 -7.18
CA ARG A 93 -0.98 -9.48 -6.51
C ARG A 93 0.53 -9.52 -6.25
N PHE A 94 1.12 -8.37 -5.95
CA PHE A 94 2.55 -8.29 -5.64
C PHE A 94 2.85 -7.37 -4.46
N TYR A 95 3.91 -7.71 -3.73
CA TYR A 95 4.58 -6.82 -2.79
C TYR A 95 5.84 -6.25 -3.44
N ALA A 96 6.17 -4.99 -3.19
CA ALA A 96 7.47 -4.44 -3.59
C ALA A 96 8.11 -3.63 -2.46
N LEU A 97 9.45 -3.67 -2.43
CA LEU A 97 10.28 -2.87 -1.55
C LEU A 97 11.18 -1.97 -2.40
N ALA A 98 11.05 -0.66 -2.23
CA ALA A 98 11.80 0.36 -2.94
C ALA A 98 12.83 1.01 -2.01
N ILE A 99 14.10 0.70 -2.23
CA ILE A 99 15.21 1.27 -1.48
C ILE A 99 15.73 2.52 -2.19
N ASP A 100 15.47 3.71 -1.63
CA ASP A 100 16.03 4.97 -2.13
C ASP A 100 17.46 5.15 -1.64
N LYS A 101 18.42 4.92 -2.53
CA LYS A 101 19.85 4.97 -2.20
C LYS A 101 20.36 6.38 -1.96
N LYS A 102 19.70 7.41 -2.51
CA LYS A 102 20.11 8.82 -2.30
C LYS A 102 19.91 9.26 -0.87
N ARG A 103 19.01 8.61 -0.14
CA ARG A 103 18.64 8.94 1.25
C ARG A 103 19.38 8.09 2.28
N ILE A 104 20.18 7.13 1.84
CA ILE A 104 21.02 6.33 2.73
C ILE A 104 22.26 7.16 3.05
N SER A 105 22.45 7.47 4.34
CA SER A 105 23.68 8.13 4.77
C SER A 105 24.90 7.26 4.45
N LYS A 106 25.87 7.86 3.76
CA LYS A 106 27.14 7.22 3.38
C LYS A 106 28.02 6.86 4.58
N ASP A 107 27.67 7.35 5.77
CA ASP A 107 28.37 7.05 7.02
C ASP A 107 27.84 5.79 7.71
N THR A 108 26.76 5.19 7.19
CA THR A 108 26.20 3.94 7.72
C THR A 108 26.97 2.72 7.21
N GLY A 109 26.83 1.60 7.93
CA GLY A 109 27.33 0.30 7.47
C GLY A 109 26.69 -0.19 6.16
N LEU A 110 25.60 0.44 5.71
CA LEU A 110 24.90 0.09 4.46
C LEU A 110 25.66 0.51 3.20
N LYS A 111 26.74 1.28 3.34
CA LYS A 111 27.71 1.50 2.24
C LYS A 111 28.40 0.22 1.79
N TYR A 112 28.42 -0.81 2.65
CA TYR A 112 28.99 -2.11 2.34
C TYR A 112 27.92 -3.02 1.76
N LYS A 113 28.17 -3.55 0.55
CA LYS A 113 27.28 -4.44 -0.21
C LYS A 113 26.66 -5.56 0.63
N LYS A 114 27.47 -6.27 1.43
CA LYS A 114 26.99 -7.37 2.30
C LYS A 114 26.00 -6.91 3.37
N SER A 115 26.28 -5.77 4.02
CA SER A 115 25.40 -5.21 5.04
C SER A 115 24.09 -4.72 4.43
N PHE A 116 24.16 -4.08 3.26
CA PHE A 116 23.00 -3.65 2.49
C PHE A 116 22.09 -4.84 2.14
N ILE A 117 22.65 -5.88 1.52
CA ILE A 117 21.93 -7.11 1.17
C ILE A 117 21.27 -7.75 2.39
N LYS A 118 22.02 -7.93 3.49
CA LYS A 118 21.48 -8.54 4.71
C LYS A 118 20.32 -7.72 5.29
N PHE A 119 20.45 -6.40 5.25
CA PHE A 119 19.41 -5.49 5.73
C PHE A 119 18.14 -5.56 4.87
N THR A 120 18.27 -5.51 3.54
CA THR A 120 17.13 -5.60 2.63
C THR A 120 16.44 -6.97 2.70
N ASN A 121 17.22 -8.04 2.87
CA ASN A 121 16.71 -9.39 3.14
C ASN A 121 15.85 -9.45 4.41
N GLY A 122 16.29 -8.80 5.49
CA GLY A 122 15.53 -8.73 6.74
C GLY A 122 14.14 -8.08 6.56
N ILE A 123 14.08 -6.94 5.86
CA ILE A 123 12.80 -6.25 5.60
C ILE A 123 11.87 -7.13 4.77
N LEU A 124 12.37 -7.71 3.67
CA LEU A 124 11.57 -8.56 2.80
C LEU A 124 11.05 -9.79 3.55
N TYR A 125 11.91 -10.41 4.36
CA TYR A 125 11.57 -11.55 5.18
C TYR A 125 10.44 -11.23 6.16
N GLU A 126 10.58 -10.16 6.96
CA GLU A 126 9.58 -9.76 7.94
C GLU A 126 8.21 -9.53 7.29
N LYS A 127 8.19 -9.02 6.06
CA LYS A 127 6.96 -8.73 5.32
C LYS A 127 6.31 -9.98 4.73
N LEU A 128 7.08 -10.85 4.09
CA LEU A 128 6.56 -12.05 3.44
C LEU A 128 6.05 -13.08 4.45
N PHE A 129 6.82 -13.33 5.52
CA PHE A 129 6.48 -14.38 6.49
C PHE A 129 5.51 -13.94 7.58
N ARG A 130 5.29 -12.62 7.74
CA ARG A 130 4.14 -12.13 8.53
C ARG A 130 2.81 -12.42 7.82
N ALA A 131 2.80 -12.43 6.48
CA ALA A 131 1.58 -12.56 5.68
C ALA A 131 1.19 -14.01 5.38
N ALA A 132 2.15 -14.94 5.31
CA ALA A 132 1.90 -16.35 5.00
C ALA A 132 2.71 -17.29 5.91
N GLU A 133 2.01 -18.17 6.63
CA GLU A 133 2.64 -19.20 7.50
C GLU A 133 3.42 -20.24 6.67
N ASN A 134 2.91 -20.60 5.48
CA ASN A 134 3.55 -21.52 4.54
C ASN A 134 3.81 -20.84 3.19
N LEU A 135 5.09 -20.56 2.90
CA LEU A 135 5.50 -19.89 1.68
C LEU A 135 6.61 -20.66 0.97
N THR A 136 6.40 -21.01 -0.30
CA THR A 136 7.46 -21.49 -1.19
C THR A 136 7.92 -20.35 -2.09
N ILE A 137 9.21 -20.03 -2.05
CA ILE A 137 9.79 -18.90 -2.76
C ILE A 137 10.52 -19.40 -4.00
N TYR A 138 10.19 -18.83 -5.15
CA TYR A 138 10.81 -19.08 -6.45
C TYR A 138 11.61 -17.86 -6.88
N ALA A 139 12.90 -18.06 -7.17
CA ALA A 139 13.80 -17.00 -7.63
C ALA A 139 14.65 -17.49 -8.81
N ASP A 140 15.14 -16.55 -9.64
CA ASP A 140 15.99 -16.89 -10.78
C ASP A 140 17.36 -17.43 -10.33
N GLY A 141 17.67 -18.67 -10.74
CA GLY A 141 18.91 -19.36 -10.45
C GLY A 141 20.05 -19.11 -11.44
N HIS A 142 19.78 -18.64 -12.66
CA HIS A 142 20.85 -18.38 -13.65
C HIS A 142 21.60 -17.06 -13.41
N GLY A 143 21.02 -16.18 -12.60
CA GLY A 143 21.60 -14.91 -12.20
C GLY A 143 21.57 -14.72 -10.70
N SER A 144 21.75 -15.79 -9.90
CA SER A 144 21.66 -15.73 -8.43
C SER A 144 22.42 -14.52 -7.91
N SER A 145 21.68 -13.46 -7.61
CA SER A 145 22.28 -12.27 -7.05
C SER A 145 22.80 -12.67 -5.67
N GLU A 146 23.93 -12.09 -5.26
CA GLU A 146 24.42 -12.25 -3.88
C GLU A 146 23.31 -11.96 -2.85
N PHE A 147 22.29 -11.19 -3.26
CA PHE A 147 21.05 -11.00 -2.53
C PHE A 147 20.24 -12.28 -2.33
N MET A 148 19.88 -13.01 -3.40
CA MET A 148 19.08 -14.25 -3.30
C MET A 148 19.78 -15.35 -2.50
N GLU A 149 21.09 -15.53 -2.69
CA GLU A 149 21.88 -16.48 -1.89
C GLU A 149 21.89 -16.09 -0.41
N SER A 150 22.05 -14.80 -0.13
CA SER A 150 21.96 -14.30 1.24
C SER A 150 20.55 -14.40 1.81
N PHE A 151 19.50 -14.35 0.97
CA PHE A 151 18.11 -14.44 1.40
C PHE A 151 17.76 -15.89 1.77
N GLU A 152 18.21 -16.84 0.95
CA GLU A 152 18.12 -18.27 1.25
C GLU A 152 18.80 -18.61 2.57
N LYS A 153 20.02 -18.11 2.76
CA LYS A 153 20.71 -18.25 4.04
C LYS A 153 19.91 -17.64 5.20
N TYR A 154 19.36 -16.44 5.01
CA TYR A 154 18.57 -15.76 6.04
C TYR A 154 17.33 -16.57 6.43
N ILE A 155 16.62 -17.15 5.46
CA ILE A 155 15.45 -18.00 5.71
C ILE A 155 15.86 -19.29 6.41
N ASN A 156 16.92 -19.96 5.97
CA ASN A 156 17.39 -21.18 6.62
C ASN A 156 17.86 -20.95 8.07
N GLU A 157 18.42 -19.78 8.38
CA GLU A 157 18.88 -19.42 9.73
C GLU A 157 17.73 -19.00 10.67
N ASN A 158 16.67 -18.37 10.16
CA ASN A 158 15.59 -17.79 10.97
C ASN A 158 14.23 -18.55 10.87
N HIS A 159 14.05 -19.36 9.83
CA HIS A 159 12.84 -20.13 9.49
C HIS A 159 13.21 -21.56 9.02
N GLY A 160 14.17 -22.20 9.68
CA GLY A 160 14.41 -23.62 9.48
C GLY A 160 13.11 -24.43 9.71
N PRO A 161 12.83 -25.48 8.90
CA PRO A 161 11.58 -26.20 8.97
C PRO A 161 11.39 -26.79 10.37
N ASP A 162 10.38 -26.31 11.08
CA ASP A 162 9.94 -26.88 12.34
C ASP A 162 8.68 -27.74 12.12
N LEU A 163 8.10 -28.27 13.19
CA LEU A 163 6.92 -29.14 13.09
C LEU A 163 5.67 -28.42 12.51
N PHE A 164 5.72 -27.09 12.34
CA PHE A 164 4.59 -26.24 11.99
C PHE A 164 4.83 -25.29 10.80
N SER A 165 6.06 -25.16 10.30
CA SER A 165 6.43 -24.29 9.17
C SER A 165 7.22 -25.06 8.11
N THR A 166 6.74 -25.02 6.86
CA THR A 166 7.37 -25.71 5.71
C THR A 166 7.88 -24.75 4.65
N SER A 167 8.27 -23.55 5.06
CA SER A 167 8.80 -22.53 4.16
C SER A 167 10.08 -23.00 3.47
N LYS A 168 10.13 -22.86 2.15
CA LYS A 168 11.23 -23.35 1.30
C LYS A 168 11.56 -22.34 0.23
N ILE A 169 12.83 -22.27 -0.16
CA ILE A 169 13.24 -21.56 -1.36
C ILE A 169 13.62 -22.58 -2.42
N GLU A 170 13.07 -22.41 -3.62
CA GLU A 170 13.37 -23.19 -4.81
C GLU A 170 13.99 -22.24 -5.86
N MET A 171 15.28 -22.40 -6.10
CA MET A 171 15.95 -21.70 -7.20
C MET A 171 15.55 -22.35 -8.53
N VAL A 172 15.04 -21.56 -9.46
CA VAL A 172 14.54 -22.03 -10.75
C VAL A 172 15.19 -21.29 -11.91
N ASP A 173 15.36 -21.97 -13.04
CA ASP A 173 15.84 -21.33 -14.26
C ASP A 173 14.75 -20.40 -14.83
N SER A 174 14.99 -19.08 -14.84
CA SER A 174 14.04 -18.10 -15.37
C SER A 174 13.63 -18.36 -16.82
N ARG A 175 14.49 -18.99 -17.63
CA ARG A 175 14.15 -19.37 -19.02
C ARG A 175 12.99 -20.35 -19.09
N ASN A 176 12.89 -21.21 -18.07
CA ASN A 176 11.92 -22.28 -17.98
C ASN A 176 10.74 -21.94 -17.06
N ASN A 177 10.74 -20.75 -16.44
CA ASN A 177 9.70 -20.33 -15.50
C ASN A 177 9.13 -18.95 -15.84
N VAL A 178 7.97 -18.96 -16.50
CA VAL A 178 7.28 -17.73 -16.94
C VAL A 178 6.83 -16.83 -15.79
N MET A 179 6.65 -17.38 -14.58
CA MET A 179 6.28 -16.61 -13.39
C MET A 179 7.46 -15.79 -12.84
N VAL A 180 8.67 -16.32 -12.92
CA VAL A 180 9.89 -15.55 -12.60
C VAL A 180 10.13 -14.46 -13.66
N GLN A 181 9.87 -14.74 -14.94
CA GLN A 181 9.91 -13.72 -15.99
C GLN A 181 8.87 -12.61 -15.79
N LEU A 182 7.70 -12.96 -15.25
CA LEU A 182 6.70 -11.97 -14.83
C LEU A 182 7.25 -11.08 -13.70
N ALA A 183 7.95 -11.65 -12.72
CA ALA A 183 8.58 -10.88 -11.65
C ALA A 183 9.59 -9.85 -12.20
N ASP A 184 10.49 -10.24 -13.13
CA ASP A 184 11.41 -9.31 -13.85
C ASP A 184 10.65 -8.17 -14.54
N PHE A 185 9.58 -8.54 -15.26
CA PHE A 185 8.76 -7.57 -15.97
C PHE A 185 8.12 -6.54 -15.03
N LEU A 186 7.57 -7.00 -13.90
CA LEU A 186 6.91 -6.14 -12.92
C LEU A 186 7.91 -5.28 -12.15
N VAL A 187 9.02 -5.84 -11.66
CA VAL A 187 10.03 -5.06 -10.90
C VAL A 187 10.63 -3.96 -11.78
N GLY A 188 10.90 -4.25 -13.05
CA GLY A 188 11.33 -3.23 -14.00
C GLY A 188 10.23 -2.22 -14.36
N THR A 189 8.95 -2.56 -14.23
CA THR A 189 7.84 -1.61 -14.41
C THR A 189 7.79 -0.62 -13.25
N VAL A 190 7.90 -1.13 -12.02
CA VAL A 190 8.01 -0.30 -10.82
C VAL A 190 9.25 0.61 -10.91
N ALA A 191 10.40 0.08 -11.33
CA ALA A 191 11.62 0.85 -11.53
C ALA A 191 11.45 2.00 -12.51
N LYS A 192 10.75 1.79 -13.63
CA LYS A 192 10.49 2.88 -14.58
C LYS A 192 9.65 4.01 -13.99
N VAL A 193 8.71 3.70 -13.10
CA VAL A 193 7.88 4.70 -12.40
C VAL A 193 8.72 5.47 -11.38
N TYR A 194 9.47 4.77 -10.53
CA TYR A 194 10.29 5.36 -9.46
C TYR A 194 11.48 6.17 -9.99
N GLU A 195 12.10 5.73 -11.09
CA GLU A 195 13.22 6.43 -11.71
C GLU A 195 12.77 7.52 -12.72
N ASN A 196 11.47 7.81 -12.82
CA ASN A 196 10.90 8.75 -13.81
C ASN A 196 11.31 8.46 -15.26
N LYS A 197 11.55 7.19 -15.60
CA LYS A 197 11.92 6.76 -16.96
C LYS A 197 10.70 6.59 -17.88
N ALA A 198 9.51 6.44 -17.30
CA ALA A 198 8.24 6.47 -18.04
C ALA A 198 7.64 7.88 -18.04
N THR A 199 7.12 8.34 -19.18
CA THR A 199 6.53 9.68 -19.32
C THR A 199 5.12 9.63 -19.92
N GLY A 200 4.36 10.71 -19.72
CA GLY A 200 3.03 10.90 -20.30
C GLY A 200 2.03 9.80 -19.96
N GLU A 201 1.31 9.32 -20.98
CA GLU A 201 0.25 8.31 -20.85
C GLU A 201 0.76 6.95 -20.37
N ALA A 202 1.98 6.56 -20.75
CA ALA A 202 2.59 5.31 -20.28
C ALA A 202 2.79 5.32 -18.75
N LYS A 203 3.28 6.44 -18.19
CA LYS A 203 3.44 6.58 -16.73
C LYS A 203 2.10 6.44 -16.01
N LYS A 204 1.04 7.06 -16.53
CA LYS A 204 -0.31 6.96 -15.98
C LYS A 204 -0.84 5.52 -16.01
N ASN A 205 -0.71 4.84 -17.15
CA ASN A 205 -1.13 3.44 -17.29
C ASN A 205 -0.39 2.51 -16.32
N PHE A 206 0.92 2.72 -16.13
CA PHE A 206 1.70 1.93 -15.18
C PHE A 206 1.24 2.21 -13.75
N LEU A 207 1.04 3.46 -13.36
CA LEU A 207 0.56 3.82 -12.03
C LEU A 207 -0.83 3.24 -11.72
N GLU A 208 -1.76 3.28 -12.68
CA GLU A 208 -3.09 2.68 -12.52
C GLU A 208 -3.02 1.17 -12.32
N PHE A 209 -2.14 0.49 -13.08
CA PHE A 209 -1.90 -0.94 -12.93
C PHE A 209 -1.29 -1.29 -11.58
N LEU A 210 -0.22 -0.59 -11.17
CA LEU A 210 0.43 -0.80 -9.88
C LEU A 210 -0.55 -0.54 -8.74
N ARG A 211 -1.44 0.46 -8.87
CA ARG A 211 -2.52 0.71 -7.91
C ARG A 211 -3.48 -0.46 -7.75
N GLN A 212 -3.85 -1.09 -8.85
CA GLN A 212 -4.78 -2.20 -8.76
C GLN A 212 -4.12 -3.48 -8.27
N LYS A 213 -2.85 -3.75 -8.61
CA LYS A 213 -2.24 -5.07 -8.39
C LYS A 213 -1.33 -5.16 -7.15
N ARG A 214 -0.96 -4.04 -6.53
CA ARG A 214 -0.10 -4.06 -5.34
C ARG A 214 -0.85 -4.52 -4.10
N ILE A 215 -0.18 -5.34 -3.30
CA ILE A 215 -0.47 -5.57 -1.87
C ILE A 215 0.08 -4.36 -1.12
N SER A 216 1.39 -4.11 -1.20
CA SER A 216 2.04 -2.87 -0.75
C SER A 216 3.24 -2.54 -1.65
N ILE A 217 3.65 -1.27 -1.64
CA ILE A 217 4.96 -0.83 -2.10
C ILE A 217 5.58 -0.05 -0.94
N ASP A 218 6.47 -0.70 -0.20
CA ASP A 218 7.14 -0.07 0.94
C ASP A 218 8.39 0.66 0.45
N GLU A 219 8.69 1.81 1.05
CA GLU A 219 9.89 2.58 0.72
C GLU A 219 10.85 2.62 1.90
N TRP A 220 12.14 2.44 1.64
CA TRP A 220 13.18 2.54 2.65
C TRP A 220 14.39 3.38 2.17
N PRO A 221 14.97 4.27 2.99
CA PRO A 221 14.47 4.72 4.29
C PRO A 221 13.04 5.26 4.17
N PRO A 222 12.17 5.07 5.17
CA PRO A 222 10.80 5.52 5.10
C PRO A 222 10.73 6.97 4.61
N HIS A 223 10.10 7.17 3.46
CA HIS A 223 9.99 8.50 2.88
C HIS A 223 8.88 9.23 3.61
N PHE A 224 9.25 10.25 4.36
CA PHE A 224 8.32 11.06 5.15
C PHE A 224 8.33 12.53 4.73
N GLU A 225 9.25 12.88 3.84
CA GLU A 225 9.49 14.24 3.34
C GLU A 225 9.18 14.30 1.84
N ILE A 226 8.97 15.49 1.32
CA ILE A 226 8.05 15.75 0.21
C ILE A 226 8.84 16.27 -0.97
N ASP A 227 8.83 15.53 -2.07
CA ASP A 227 8.82 16.13 -3.40
C ASP A 227 7.81 15.33 -4.23
N PRO A 228 6.66 15.91 -4.62
CA PRO A 228 5.76 15.22 -5.55
C PRO A 228 6.58 14.82 -6.78
N LEU A 229 6.54 13.54 -7.15
CA LEU A 229 7.30 12.98 -8.28
C LEU A 229 6.80 13.58 -9.60
N GLY A 230 7.28 14.79 -9.91
CA GLY A 230 6.97 15.54 -11.10
C GLY A 230 5.57 16.14 -11.12
N THR A 231 5.43 17.34 -10.58
CA THR A 231 4.52 18.38 -11.10
C THR A 231 4.94 19.72 -10.51
N ALA A 232 5.29 20.68 -11.35
CA ALA A 232 5.27 22.08 -10.97
C ALA A 232 3.82 22.40 -10.56
N VAL A 233 3.58 22.52 -9.25
CA VAL A 233 2.26 22.90 -8.76
C VAL A 233 2.01 24.34 -9.21
N SER A 234 0.94 24.55 -9.98
CA SER A 234 0.62 25.84 -10.60
C SER A 234 0.27 26.92 -9.57
N ASP A 235 -0.22 26.51 -8.39
CA ASP A 235 -0.72 27.40 -7.35
C ASP A 235 0.05 27.21 -6.02
N GLU A 236 0.56 28.32 -5.47
CA GLU A 236 1.31 28.32 -4.20
C GLU A 236 0.49 27.72 -3.04
N VAL A 237 -0.83 27.98 -3.03
CA VAL A 237 -1.74 27.49 -1.98
C VAL A 237 -1.87 25.97 -2.01
N ASP A 238 -2.03 25.37 -3.19
CA ASP A 238 -2.14 23.92 -3.35
C ASP A 238 -0.83 23.22 -2.96
N SER A 239 0.31 23.84 -3.28
CA SER A 239 1.62 23.38 -2.87
C SER A 239 1.75 23.34 -1.35
N GLU A 240 1.32 24.39 -0.66
CA GLU A 240 1.33 24.43 0.81
C GLU A 240 0.36 23.42 1.44
N ILE A 241 -0.86 23.27 0.90
CA ILE A 241 -1.83 22.27 1.40
C ILE A 241 -1.27 20.86 1.25
N SER A 242 -0.73 20.53 0.08
CA SER A 242 -0.10 19.25 -0.18
C SER A 242 1.07 19.02 0.79
N LYS A 243 1.93 20.03 0.98
CA LYS A 243 3.07 19.93 1.90
C LYS A 243 2.63 19.64 3.33
N ILE A 244 1.67 20.40 3.85
CA ILE A 244 1.18 20.24 5.23
C ILE A 244 0.53 18.87 5.42
N SER A 245 -0.30 18.44 4.48
CA SER A 245 -1.05 17.18 4.55
C SER A 245 -0.14 15.96 4.46
N LEU A 246 0.84 15.98 3.55
CA LEU A 246 1.83 14.92 3.43
C LEU A 246 2.76 14.88 4.65
N ARG A 247 3.16 16.04 5.20
CA ARG A 247 4.02 16.12 6.40
C ARG A 247 3.35 15.54 7.63
N THR A 248 2.10 15.91 7.90
CA THR A 248 1.33 15.39 9.05
C THR A 248 1.10 13.89 8.95
N ALA A 249 0.69 13.40 7.79
CA ALA A 249 0.57 11.96 7.52
C ALA A 249 1.90 11.22 7.74
N SER A 250 2.99 11.78 7.23
CA SER A 250 4.30 11.16 7.35
C SER A 250 4.85 11.18 8.77
N HIS A 251 4.56 12.22 9.55
CA HIS A 251 4.90 12.31 10.97
C HIS A 251 4.27 11.16 11.76
N PHE A 252 2.98 10.93 11.56
CA PHE A 252 2.26 9.84 12.21
C PHE A 252 2.89 8.47 11.92
N LEU A 253 3.22 8.20 10.64
CA LEU A 253 3.88 6.94 10.25
C LEU A 253 5.25 6.79 10.91
N LYS A 254 6.02 7.88 11.02
CA LYS A 254 7.34 7.88 11.65
C LYS A 254 7.27 7.58 13.15
N GLU A 255 6.33 8.20 13.86
CA GLU A 255 6.19 8.00 15.31
C GLU A 255 5.70 6.60 15.67
N ASN A 256 4.99 5.94 14.76
CA ASN A 256 4.37 4.64 14.99
C ASN A 256 5.04 3.48 14.25
N ILE A 257 6.25 3.67 13.71
CA ILE A 257 6.92 2.65 12.89
C ILE A 257 7.21 1.35 13.67
N ASP A 258 7.54 1.48 14.95
CA ASP A 258 7.84 0.38 15.87
C ASP A 258 6.63 0.00 16.76
N ASN A 259 5.43 0.49 16.40
CA ASN A 259 4.22 0.20 17.17
C ASN A 259 3.54 -1.07 16.62
N TYR A 260 3.58 -2.13 17.42
CA TYR A 260 3.03 -3.45 17.08
C TYR A 260 1.56 -3.62 17.45
N ASP A 261 0.89 -2.57 17.92
CA ASP A 261 -0.54 -2.62 18.20
C ASP A 261 -1.34 -2.88 16.91
N THR A 262 -2.37 -3.73 17.01
CA THR A 262 -3.15 -4.15 15.84
C THR A 262 -3.95 -3.00 15.24
N GLU A 263 -4.49 -2.10 16.06
CA GLU A 263 -5.24 -0.94 15.58
C GLU A 263 -4.31 0.06 14.88
N VAL A 264 -3.13 0.28 15.45
CA VAL A 264 -2.10 1.14 14.85
C VAL A 264 -1.54 0.55 13.56
N ALA A 265 -1.38 -0.78 13.47
CA ALA A 265 -0.98 -1.45 12.23
C ALA A 265 -2.01 -1.24 11.09
N ILE A 266 -3.31 -1.30 11.42
CA ILE A 266 -4.39 -1.02 10.45
C ILE A 266 -4.37 0.45 10.02
N GLN A 267 -4.13 1.36 10.97
CA GLN A 267 -3.97 2.80 10.70
C GLN A 267 -2.78 3.07 9.79
N HIS A 268 -1.63 2.44 10.08
CA HIS A 268 -0.43 2.54 9.29
C HIS A 268 -0.65 2.04 7.86
N ALA A 269 -1.27 0.86 7.68
CA ALA A 269 -1.58 0.30 6.37
C ALA A 269 -2.52 1.22 5.57
N THR A 270 -3.60 1.70 6.20
CA THR A 270 -4.55 2.62 5.57
C THR A 270 -3.89 3.93 5.16
N LEU A 271 -3.09 4.53 6.04
CA LEU A 271 -2.45 5.80 5.77
C LEU A 271 -1.35 5.67 4.71
N SER A 272 -0.56 4.60 4.75
CA SER A 272 0.45 4.30 3.72
C SER A 272 -0.19 4.17 2.33
N TYR A 273 -1.34 3.49 2.25
CA TYR A 273 -2.10 3.38 1.01
C TYR A 273 -2.58 4.75 0.50
N LEU A 274 -3.16 5.58 1.36
CA LEU A 274 -3.62 6.92 0.97
C LEU A 274 -2.46 7.86 0.59
N LEU A 275 -1.33 7.75 1.30
CA LEU A 275 -0.12 8.52 1.04
C LEU A 275 0.48 8.18 -0.33
N PHE A 276 0.50 6.89 -0.70
CA PHE A 276 0.91 6.48 -2.04
C PHE A 276 0.08 7.20 -3.12
N GLN A 277 -1.24 7.28 -2.95
CA GLN A 277 -2.11 7.94 -3.94
C GLN A 277 -1.79 9.43 -4.07
N ALA A 278 -1.53 10.09 -2.93
CA ALA A 278 -1.24 11.52 -2.89
C ALA A 278 0.13 11.86 -3.51
N ARG A 279 1.10 10.95 -3.45
CA ARG A 279 2.42 11.11 -4.09
C ARG A 279 2.40 11.06 -5.60
N PHE A 280 1.36 10.47 -6.19
CA PHE A 280 1.20 10.37 -7.63
C PHE A 280 -0.07 11.14 -8.06
N PRO A 281 -0.02 12.48 -8.13
CA PRO A 281 -1.18 13.34 -8.33
C PRO A 281 -1.97 13.04 -9.61
N MET A 282 -1.32 12.44 -10.61
CA MET A 282 -1.92 12.04 -11.90
C MET A 282 -3.16 11.13 -11.77
N LEU A 283 -3.44 10.58 -10.58
CA LEU A 283 -4.59 9.73 -10.32
C LEU A 283 -5.83 10.48 -9.83
N GLU A 284 -5.74 11.74 -9.34
CA GLU A 284 -6.79 12.67 -8.83
C GLU A 284 -8.09 12.07 -8.26
N LYS A 285 -8.06 10.85 -7.71
CA LYS A 285 -9.27 10.09 -7.35
C LYS A 285 -9.31 9.87 -5.86
N PHE A 286 -10.47 10.16 -5.27
CA PHE A 286 -10.78 9.71 -3.91
C PHE A 286 -10.74 8.19 -3.84
N THR A 287 -10.15 7.69 -2.77
CA THR A 287 -10.09 6.25 -2.50
C THR A 287 -11.37 5.82 -1.79
N THR A 288 -12.13 4.93 -2.41
CA THR A 288 -13.42 4.49 -1.86
C THR A 288 -13.22 3.66 -0.58
N THR A 289 -14.24 3.60 0.27
CA THR A 289 -14.21 2.74 1.47
C THR A 289 -13.96 1.27 1.11
N ASN A 290 -14.53 0.78 0.00
CA ASN A 290 -14.35 -0.60 -0.43
C ASN A 290 -12.90 -0.87 -0.89
N GLU A 291 -12.30 0.07 -1.64
CA GLU A 291 -10.88 -0.04 -2.07
C GLU A 291 -9.93 -0.13 -0.85
N ILE A 292 -10.20 0.62 0.23
CA ILE A 292 -9.40 0.54 1.46
C ILE A 292 -9.60 -0.80 2.18
N LEU A 293 -10.84 -1.28 2.28
CA LEU A 293 -11.13 -2.55 2.93
C LEU A 293 -10.53 -3.74 2.18
N GLU A 294 -10.57 -3.71 0.84
CA GLU A 294 -9.92 -4.71 -0.02
C GLU A 294 -8.40 -4.71 0.24
N HIS A 295 -7.76 -3.54 0.20
CA HIS A 295 -6.33 -3.40 0.51
C HIS A 295 -5.98 -3.92 1.91
N LEU A 296 -6.80 -3.62 2.93
CA LEU A 296 -6.57 -4.13 4.29
C LEU A 296 -6.71 -5.65 4.37
N SER A 297 -7.69 -6.24 3.68
CA SER A 297 -7.84 -7.70 3.63
C SER A 297 -6.66 -8.40 2.97
N GLU A 298 -6.09 -7.80 1.92
CA GLU A 298 -4.89 -8.32 1.22
C GLU A 298 -3.63 -8.27 2.08
N GLN A 299 -3.58 -7.36 3.05
CA GLN A 299 -2.53 -7.29 4.07
C GLN A 299 -2.76 -8.28 5.23
N GLY A 300 -3.82 -9.09 5.17
CA GLY A 300 -4.19 -10.04 6.22
C GLY A 300 -5.14 -9.49 7.29
N PHE A 301 -5.54 -8.22 7.21
CA PHE A 301 -6.50 -7.62 8.15
C PHE A 301 -7.94 -7.92 7.73
N ASN A 302 -8.41 -9.12 8.09
CA ASN A 302 -9.75 -9.60 7.76
C ASN A 302 -10.81 -9.14 8.77
N GLY A 303 -12.06 -9.00 8.31
CA GLY A 303 -13.21 -8.72 9.17
C GLY A 303 -13.42 -7.25 9.55
N ILE A 304 -12.71 -6.32 8.92
CA ILE A 304 -12.86 -4.88 9.18
C ILE A 304 -14.18 -4.38 8.56
N THR A 305 -15.05 -3.82 9.38
CA THR A 305 -16.32 -3.24 8.90
C THR A 305 -16.13 -1.79 8.43
N LYS A 306 -17.05 -1.29 7.61
CA LYS A 306 -17.08 0.13 7.20
C LYS A 306 -17.17 1.08 8.39
N GLN A 307 -17.88 0.67 9.45
CA GLN A 307 -18.00 1.46 10.68
C GLN A 307 -16.69 1.49 11.45
N TYR A 308 -16.01 0.35 11.58
CA TYR A 308 -14.70 0.26 12.21
C TYR A 308 -13.68 1.15 11.49
N LEU A 309 -13.60 1.06 10.16
CA LEU A 309 -12.71 1.93 9.38
C LEU A 309 -12.98 3.43 9.63
N ARG A 310 -14.25 3.83 9.78
CA ARG A 310 -14.60 5.23 10.08
C ARG A 310 -14.17 5.67 11.48
N SER A 311 -14.53 4.89 12.49
CA SER A 311 -14.42 5.29 13.91
C SER A 311 -13.06 4.99 14.53
N ASN A 312 -12.42 3.88 14.16
CA ASN A 312 -11.17 3.39 14.76
C ASN A 312 -9.94 3.73 13.92
N VAL A 313 -10.13 3.96 12.61
CA VAL A 313 -9.02 4.27 11.71
C VAL A 313 -9.05 5.73 11.30
N ILE A 314 -10.04 6.17 10.51
CA ILE A 314 -10.04 7.53 9.96
C ILE A 314 -10.22 8.60 11.04
N ALA A 315 -11.15 8.40 11.99
CA ALA A 315 -11.33 9.35 13.09
C ALA A 315 -10.08 9.42 13.98
N LYS A 316 -9.50 8.27 14.34
CA LYS A 316 -8.26 8.24 15.13
C LYS A 316 -7.07 8.85 14.43
N LEU A 317 -6.90 8.65 13.13
CA LEU A 317 -5.86 9.33 12.36
C LEU A 317 -6.03 10.86 12.44
N ARG A 318 -7.27 11.37 12.32
CA ARG A 318 -7.56 12.80 12.49
C ARG A 318 -7.33 13.31 13.91
N ASP A 319 -7.64 12.50 14.92
CA ASP A 319 -7.37 12.82 16.33
C ASP A 319 -5.84 12.95 16.59
N HIS A 320 -5.01 12.30 15.76
CA HIS A 320 -3.54 12.42 15.77
C HIS A 320 -3.02 13.40 14.70
N ASP A 321 -3.77 14.47 14.43
CA ASP A 321 -3.40 15.57 13.54
C ASP A 321 -3.16 15.19 12.06
N VAL A 322 -3.53 13.97 11.63
CA VAL A 322 -3.44 13.58 10.21
C VAL A 322 -4.60 14.16 9.43
N ILE A 323 -4.28 14.95 8.40
CA ILE A 323 -5.29 15.59 7.56
C ILE A 323 -5.81 14.59 6.51
N ILE A 324 -7.05 14.16 6.67
CA ILE A 324 -7.75 13.29 5.71
C ILE A 324 -9.06 13.96 5.29
N ALA A 325 -9.19 14.31 4.01
CA ALA A 325 -10.41 14.82 3.42
C ALA A 325 -11.42 13.69 3.19
N SER A 326 -12.68 13.88 3.60
CA SER A 326 -13.79 12.98 3.27
C SER A 326 -14.67 13.58 2.19
N SER A 327 -15.15 12.73 1.30
CA SER A 327 -16.20 13.06 0.34
C SER A 327 -17.19 11.90 0.23
N THR A 328 -18.29 12.11 -0.49
CA THR A 328 -19.21 11.02 -0.88
C THR A 328 -18.52 9.93 -1.70
N LYS A 329 -17.37 10.24 -2.32
CA LYS A 329 -16.57 9.32 -3.13
C LYS A 329 -15.54 8.54 -2.30
N GLY A 330 -15.24 8.95 -1.06
CA GLY A 330 -14.31 8.25 -0.17
C GLY A 330 -13.33 9.18 0.56
N TYR A 331 -12.09 8.73 0.73
CA TYR A 331 -11.04 9.40 1.50
C TYR A 331 -9.85 9.78 0.62
N LYS A 332 -9.19 10.90 0.96
CA LYS A 332 -8.01 11.39 0.25
C LYS A 332 -7.12 12.19 1.22
N ILE A 333 -5.79 12.10 1.08
CA ILE A 333 -4.89 13.10 1.66
C ILE A 333 -4.98 14.34 0.75
N PRO A 334 -5.45 15.48 1.26
CA PRO A 334 -5.74 16.63 0.43
C PRO A 334 -4.46 17.17 -0.20
N THR A 335 -4.51 17.41 -1.51
CA THR A 335 -3.39 17.96 -2.29
C THR A 335 -3.73 19.30 -2.90
N THR A 336 -5.01 19.70 -2.86
CA THR A 336 -5.54 20.93 -3.46
C THR A 336 -6.48 21.63 -2.49
N TYR A 337 -6.70 22.93 -2.68
CA TYR A 337 -7.68 23.71 -1.94
C TYR A 337 -9.09 23.14 -2.12
N SER A 338 -9.42 22.67 -3.33
CA SER A 338 -10.72 22.04 -3.61
C SER A 338 -10.99 20.79 -2.79
N ASP A 339 -9.96 20.03 -2.38
CA ASP A 339 -10.15 18.85 -1.54
C ASP A 339 -10.58 19.24 -0.13
N ILE A 340 -10.01 20.33 0.40
CA ILE A 340 -10.32 20.85 1.74
C ILE A 340 -11.70 21.52 1.75
N THR A 341 -12.00 22.37 0.78
CA THR A 341 -13.32 23.01 0.68
C THR A 341 -14.42 21.97 0.46
N GLY A 342 -14.19 20.98 -0.39
CA GLY A 342 -15.16 19.88 -0.58
C GLY A 342 -15.40 19.06 0.68
N PHE A 343 -14.38 18.90 1.54
CA PHE A 343 -14.57 18.29 2.86
C PHE A 343 -15.36 19.20 3.81
N ALA A 344 -15.09 20.50 3.81
CA ALA A 344 -15.84 21.48 4.60
C ALA A 344 -17.32 21.52 4.18
N ASP A 345 -17.61 21.54 2.89
CA ASP A 345 -18.96 21.50 2.33
C ASP A 345 -19.73 20.23 2.75
N LEU A 346 -19.04 19.08 2.77
CA LEU A 346 -19.63 17.83 3.27
C LEU A 346 -20.00 17.95 4.75
N VAL A 347 -19.10 18.51 5.57
CA VAL A 347 -19.32 18.68 7.01
C VAL A 347 -20.47 19.64 7.27
N ASP A 348 -20.50 20.78 6.57
CA ASP A 348 -21.56 21.77 6.66
C ASP A 348 -22.93 21.16 6.28
N GLY A 349 -22.99 20.50 5.13
CA GLY A 349 -24.21 19.86 4.62
C GLY A 349 -24.75 18.72 5.49
N ILE A 350 -23.95 18.12 6.37
CA ILE A 350 -24.40 17.11 7.34
C ILE A 350 -24.76 17.76 8.68
N THR A 351 -23.87 18.62 9.17
CA THR A 351 -23.93 19.15 10.54
C THR A 351 -25.06 20.16 10.69
N MET A 352 -25.19 21.10 9.75
CA MET A 352 -26.22 22.15 9.84
C MET A 352 -27.64 21.58 9.80
N PRO A 353 -28.00 20.65 8.89
CA PRO A 353 -29.33 20.03 8.92
C PRO A 353 -29.57 19.17 10.16
N LEU A 354 -28.55 18.48 10.69
CA LEU A 354 -28.70 17.65 11.89
C LEU A 354 -28.96 18.50 13.13
N LEU A 355 -28.20 19.58 13.31
CA LEU A 355 -28.40 20.52 14.41
C LEU A 355 -29.76 21.25 14.29
N GLY A 356 -30.17 21.63 13.07
CA GLY A 356 -31.50 22.20 12.85
C GLY A 356 -32.66 21.24 13.16
N ARG A 357 -32.50 19.93 12.87
CA ARG A 357 -33.48 18.90 13.28
C ARG A 357 -33.53 18.73 14.80
N LEU A 358 -32.38 18.76 15.46
CA LEU A 358 -32.29 18.69 16.92
C LEU A 358 -32.97 19.89 17.59
N LYS A 359 -32.74 21.12 17.07
CA LYS A 359 -33.40 22.35 17.53
C LYS A 359 -34.93 22.21 17.48
N LYS A 360 -35.46 21.83 16.31
CA LYS A 360 -36.91 21.63 16.11
C LYS A 360 -37.48 20.57 17.04
N ALA A 361 -36.76 19.48 17.27
CA ALA A 361 -37.21 18.44 18.19
C ALA A 361 -37.30 18.97 19.64
N ASP A 362 -36.29 19.69 20.11
CA ASP A 362 -36.29 20.28 21.46
C ASP A 362 -37.41 21.32 21.63
N GLU A 363 -37.63 22.19 20.64
CA GLU A 363 -38.73 23.16 20.62
C GLU A 363 -40.12 22.48 20.67
N LEU A 364 -40.31 21.39 19.91
CA LEU A 364 -41.56 20.63 19.90
C LEU A 364 -41.83 19.94 21.24
N PHE A 365 -40.81 19.34 21.87
CA PHE A 365 -40.95 18.76 23.21
C PHE A 365 -41.23 19.83 24.26
N ALA A 366 -40.57 20.98 24.18
CA ALA A 366 -40.83 22.11 25.08
C ALA A 366 -42.27 22.61 24.91
N LEU A 367 -42.75 22.80 23.68
CA LEU A 367 -44.13 23.25 23.42
C LEU A 367 -45.17 22.22 23.89
N GLY A 368 -45.01 20.96 23.49
CA GLY A 368 -45.96 19.88 23.81
C GLY A 368 -46.02 19.53 25.29
N SER A 369 -44.99 19.87 26.06
CA SER A 369 -44.92 19.62 27.50
C SER A 369 -45.15 20.87 28.37
N ALA A 370 -45.53 22.00 27.76
CA ALA A 370 -45.62 23.31 28.42
C ALA A 370 -44.33 23.70 29.17
N GLY A 371 -43.18 23.41 28.56
CA GLY A 371 -41.85 23.76 29.05
C GLY A 371 -41.24 22.78 30.05
N LYS A 372 -41.87 21.63 30.30
CA LYS A 372 -41.37 20.62 31.26
C LYS A 372 -40.24 19.76 30.70
N ILE A 373 -40.25 19.49 29.40
CA ILE A 373 -39.24 18.69 28.71
C ILE A 373 -38.36 19.64 27.91
N LYS A 374 -37.10 19.77 28.34
CA LYS A 374 -36.04 20.52 27.66
C LYS A 374 -34.79 19.66 27.65
N VAL A 375 -34.60 18.90 26.59
CA VAL A 375 -33.56 17.87 26.54
C VAL A 375 -32.19 18.54 26.47
N LEU A 376 -32.08 19.67 25.78
CA LEU A 376 -30.82 20.41 25.64
C LEU A 376 -30.40 21.19 26.90
N ASP A 377 -31.27 21.35 27.90
CA ASP A 377 -30.96 22.04 29.16
C ASP A 377 -30.14 21.18 30.14
N GLU A 378 -30.01 19.87 29.88
CA GLU A 378 -29.17 19.01 30.70
C GLU A 378 -27.69 19.41 30.61
N GLN A 379 -26.99 19.38 31.74
CA GLN A 379 -25.59 19.84 31.85
C GLN A 379 -24.65 19.12 30.87
N ARG A 380 -24.91 17.85 30.55
CA ARG A 380 -24.12 17.06 29.59
C ARG A 380 -24.20 17.56 28.15
N PHE A 381 -25.21 18.35 27.79
CA PHE A 381 -25.42 18.88 26.43
C PHE A 381 -25.08 20.36 26.28
N LYS A 382 -24.44 20.99 27.28
CA LYS A 382 -24.13 22.43 27.27
C LYS A 382 -23.45 22.93 25.99
N SER A 383 -22.44 22.21 25.49
CA SER A 383 -21.74 22.59 24.24
C SER A 383 -22.64 22.48 23.01
N LEU A 384 -23.47 21.43 22.97
CA LEU A 384 -24.41 21.19 21.87
C LEU A 384 -25.51 22.24 21.86
N LYS A 385 -26.03 22.61 23.04
CA LYS A 385 -26.99 23.70 23.21
C LYS A 385 -26.42 25.03 22.69
N ASN A 386 -25.20 25.39 23.08
CA ASN A 386 -24.55 26.61 22.59
C ASN A 386 -24.44 26.64 21.06
N LEU A 387 -24.16 25.51 20.42
CA LEU A 387 -24.10 25.44 18.96
C LEU A 387 -25.49 25.61 18.35
N VAL A 388 -26.50 24.91 18.89
CA VAL A 388 -27.88 24.94 18.39
C VAL A 388 -28.54 26.31 18.55
N ASP A 389 -28.33 26.98 19.68
CA ASP A 389 -28.91 28.30 19.98
C ASP A 389 -28.38 29.39 19.02
N ASN A 390 -27.17 29.22 18.50
CA ASN A 390 -26.54 30.15 17.56
C ASN A 390 -26.80 29.82 16.09
N ILE A 391 -27.57 28.76 15.78
CA ILE A 391 -28.03 28.48 14.42
C ILE A 391 -29.27 29.35 14.17
N ILE A 392 -29.13 30.33 13.30
CA ILE A 392 -30.19 31.25 12.85
C ILE A 392 -31.36 30.47 12.28
#